data_AF-A0A7V6B6N8-F1
#
_entry.id   AF-A0A7V6B6N8-F1
#
_cell.length_a   1.000
_cell.length_b   1.000
_cell.length_c   1.000
_cell.angle_alpha   90.00
_cell.angle_beta   90.00
_cell.angle_gamma   90.00
#
_symmetry.space_group_name_H-M   'P 1'
#
loop_
_entity.id
_entity.type
_entity.pdbx_description
1 polymer ?
#
loop_
_entity_poly.entity_id
_entity_poly.type
_entity_poly.pdbx_seq_one_letter_code
_entity_poly.pdbx_strand_id
1 'polypeptide(L)'
;MASRNIPLIRTVEELEKARERFREKYYSVKRYISVCGGTGCRGGGCLAVAEEIKNVIKEAGLEKELPVRLTGCHGFCERGPLVVVYPQKIFYQKVKPVHARKIVLRSAVQGEVIEELLYEIPEEAQKVVQEEEVPFYKHQMRLIFGMNGMIDPENIEDYIALGGYSALRKALFEMQPEQIIEEVKKSGLRGRGGAGFPTGRKWESVRRAKSRDGIKYVICNADEGDPGAFMDRSLIEGNPHSVLEGMIIGAYAIGVHQGYVYIRREYPLALKMLTRAIQQAREYGFL
;
A
#
# COMPACT_ATOMS: atom_id res chain seq x y z
N MET A 1 19.07 -16.43 4.37
CA MET A 1 17.63 -16.55 4.04
C MET A 1 17.46 -17.78 3.18
N ALA A 2 16.73 -18.79 3.65
CA ALA A 2 16.44 -19.95 2.81
C ALA A 2 15.69 -19.46 1.57
N SER A 3 16.23 -19.74 0.39
CA SER A 3 15.59 -19.55 -0.90
C SER A 3 14.26 -20.30 -0.88
N ARG A 4 13.16 -19.61 -0.58
CA ARG A 4 11.83 -20.14 -0.90
C ARG A 4 11.83 -20.32 -2.41
N ASN A 5 11.60 -21.54 -2.88
CA ASN A 5 11.42 -21.81 -4.29
C ASN A 5 10.06 -21.22 -4.70
N ILE A 6 10.04 -19.92 -4.98
CA ILE A 6 8.85 -19.17 -5.37
C ILE A 6 8.61 -19.49 -6.86
N PRO A 7 7.49 -20.12 -7.22
CA PRO A 7 7.19 -20.38 -8.62
C PRO A 7 6.94 -19.05 -9.34
N LEU A 8 7.60 -18.87 -10.49
CA LEU A 8 7.36 -17.73 -11.36
C LEU A 8 5.91 -17.75 -11.86
N ILE A 9 5.26 -16.60 -11.84
CA ILE A 9 3.93 -16.39 -12.43
C ILE A 9 4.16 -15.89 -13.86
N ARG A 10 3.93 -16.75 -14.85
CA ARG A 10 4.16 -16.46 -16.28
C ARG A 10 2.87 -16.40 -17.08
N THR A 11 1.78 -16.95 -16.55
CA THR A 11 0.48 -17.05 -17.22
C THR A 11 -0.62 -16.41 -16.38
N VAL A 12 -1.72 -16.06 -17.05
CA VAL A 12 -2.94 -15.57 -16.40
C VAL A 12 -3.48 -16.61 -15.40
N GLU A 13 -3.46 -17.89 -15.78
CA GLU A 13 -3.94 -18.97 -14.92
C GLU A 13 -3.10 -19.13 -13.65
N GLU A 14 -1.77 -19.02 -13.76
CA GLU A 14 -0.88 -19.04 -12.59
C GLU A 14 -1.12 -17.84 -11.67
N LEU A 15 -1.40 -16.65 -12.23
CA LEU A 15 -1.73 -15.45 -11.44
C LEU A 15 -3.02 -15.65 -10.65
N GLU A 16 -4.07 -16.16 -11.29
CA GLU A 16 -5.35 -16.38 -10.61
C GLU A 16 -5.24 -17.48 -9.53
N LYS A 17 -4.54 -18.59 -9.81
CA LYS A 17 -4.27 -19.62 -8.80
C LYS A 17 -3.45 -19.09 -7.62
N ALA A 18 -2.42 -18.28 -7.89
CA ALA A 18 -1.64 -17.64 -6.85
C ALA A 18 -2.49 -16.68 -6.03
N ARG A 19 -3.34 -15.88 -6.69
CA ARG A 19 -4.28 -14.95 -6.04
C ARG A 19 -5.26 -15.68 -5.14
N GLU A 20 -5.87 -16.76 -5.59
CA GLU A 20 -6.78 -17.58 -4.77
C GLU A 20 -6.06 -18.10 -3.52
N ARG A 21 -4.90 -18.73 -3.68
CA ARG A 21 -4.09 -19.22 -2.56
C ARG A 21 -3.71 -18.12 -1.57
N PHE A 22 -3.25 -16.97 -2.06
CA PHE A 22 -2.87 -15.85 -1.20
C PHE A 22 -4.08 -15.19 -0.53
N ARG A 23 -5.22 -15.16 -1.22
CA ARG A 23 -6.49 -14.69 -0.66
C ARG A 23 -6.98 -15.61 0.46
N GLU A 24 -6.97 -16.91 0.27
CA GLU A 24 -7.28 -17.89 1.32
C GLU A 24 -6.37 -17.70 2.53
N LYS A 25 -5.06 -17.56 2.32
CA LYS A 25 -4.11 -17.27 3.39
C LYS A 25 -4.39 -15.94 4.08
N TYR A 26 -4.66 -14.87 3.33
CA TYR A 26 -4.90 -13.53 3.86
C TYR A 26 -6.17 -13.46 4.72
N TYR A 27 -7.23 -14.17 4.31
CA TYR A 27 -8.51 -14.26 5.02
C TYR A 27 -8.65 -15.48 5.93
N SER A 28 -7.61 -16.32 6.05
CA SER A 28 -7.59 -17.49 6.94
C SER A 28 -7.83 -17.11 8.40
N VAL A 29 -7.50 -15.87 8.76
CA VAL A 29 -7.75 -15.30 10.08
C VAL A 29 -8.76 -14.17 9.96
N LYS A 30 -9.90 -14.32 10.63
CA LYS A 30 -11.00 -13.33 10.60
C LYS A 30 -10.69 -12.06 11.38
N ARG A 31 -9.82 -12.16 12.39
CA ARG A 31 -9.44 -11.05 13.28
C ARG A 31 -7.97 -10.73 13.09
N TYR A 32 -7.65 -9.45 12.98
CA TYR A 32 -6.26 -9.01 12.90
C TYR A 32 -6.15 -7.58 13.40
N ILE A 33 -4.94 -7.19 13.80
CA ILE A 33 -4.64 -5.83 14.24
C ILE A 33 -3.79 -5.17 13.16
N SER A 34 -4.28 -4.09 12.57
CA SER A 34 -3.52 -3.22 11.67
C SER A 34 -2.87 -2.10 12.48
N VAL A 35 -1.55 -1.94 12.36
CA VAL A 35 -0.79 -0.84 12.97
C VAL A 35 -0.19 0.00 11.85
N CYS A 36 -0.49 1.30 11.83
CA CYS A 36 0.03 2.20 10.81
C CYS A 36 1.56 2.32 10.91
N GLY A 37 2.28 1.85 9.89
CA GLY A 37 3.73 1.82 9.82
C GLY A 37 4.36 2.93 8.97
N GLY A 38 3.57 3.92 8.52
CA GLY A 38 4.06 5.07 7.75
C GLY A 38 4.99 5.97 8.57
N THR A 39 5.85 6.75 7.88
CA THR A 39 6.87 7.60 8.52
C THR A 39 6.36 8.48 9.66
N GLY A 40 5.16 9.08 9.53
CA GLY A 40 4.56 9.88 10.61
C GLY A 40 4.30 9.08 11.88
N CYS A 41 3.70 7.89 11.77
CA CYS A 41 3.45 7.02 12.92
C CYS A 41 4.74 6.40 13.48
N ARG A 42 5.76 6.16 12.63
CA ARG A 42 7.09 5.74 13.10
C ARG A 42 7.73 6.81 13.97
N GLY A 43 7.66 8.07 13.57
CA GLY A 43 8.09 9.22 14.39
C GLY A 43 7.33 9.30 15.71
N GLY A 44 6.06 8.87 15.74
CA GLY A 44 5.23 8.77 16.94
C GLY A 44 5.44 7.49 17.78
N GLY A 45 6.37 6.60 17.42
CA GLY A 45 6.67 5.38 18.19
C GLY A 45 5.84 4.14 17.85
N CYS A 46 5.22 4.06 16.67
CA CYS A 46 4.37 2.93 16.29
C CYS A 46 5.08 1.56 16.28
N LEU A 47 6.41 1.53 16.09
CA LEU A 47 7.17 0.27 16.12
C LEU A 47 7.18 -0.35 17.52
N ALA A 48 7.31 0.47 18.56
CA ALA A 48 7.20 -0.01 19.95
C ALA A 48 5.79 -0.49 20.27
N VAL A 49 4.76 0.18 19.72
CA VAL A 49 3.36 -0.27 19.83
C VAL A 49 3.16 -1.62 19.16
N ALA A 50 3.63 -1.77 17.92
CA ALA A 50 3.49 -3.02 17.17
C ALA A 50 4.22 -4.18 17.85
N GLU A 51 5.43 -3.93 18.39
CA GLU A 51 6.20 -4.94 19.11
C GLU A 51 5.51 -5.36 20.41
N GLU A 52 5.01 -4.42 21.19
CA GLU A 52 4.31 -4.74 22.43
C GLU A 52 3.00 -5.49 22.18
N ILE A 53 2.26 -5.14 21.13
CA ILE A 53 1.07 -5.91 20.70
C ILE A 53 1.46 -7.37 20.36
N LYS A 54 2.57 -7.58 19.63
CA LYS A 54 3.07 -8.94 19.33
C LYS A 54 3.48 -9.70 20.59
N ASN A 55 4.14 -9.03 21.55
CA ASN A 55 4.52 -9.64 22.83
C ASN A 55 3.30 -10.13 23.60
N VAL A 56 2.27 -9.30 23.74
CA VAL A 56 1.03 -9.70 24.42
C VAL A 56 0.33 -10.86 23.70
N ILE A 57 0.28 -10.84 22.36
CA ILE A 57 -0.30 -11.93 21.57
C ILE A 57 0.44 -13.24 21.82
N LYS A 58 1.77 -13.20 21.89
CA LYS A 58 2.61 -14.36 22.20
C LYS A 58 2.40 -14.85 23.63
N GLU A 59 2.34 -13.95 24.62
CA GLU A 59 2.04 -14.30 26.01
C GLU A 59 0.67 -14.99 26.15
N ALA A 60 -0.30 -14.58 25.32
CA ALA A 60 -1.64 -15.16 25.31
C ALA A 60 -1.77 -16.42 24.43
N GLY A 61 -0.73 -16.82 23.69
CA GLY A 61 -0.76 -17.97 22.79
C GLY A 61 -1.65 -17.78 21.54
N LEU A 62 -1.84 -16.54 21.09
CA LEU A 62 -2.79 -16.15 20.04
C LEU A 62 -2.13 -15.92 18.67
N GLU A 63 -0.86 -16.29 18.46
CA GLU A 63 -0.10 -15.92 17.25
C GLU A 63 -0.74 -16.41 15.94
N LYS A 64 -1.46 -17.53 15.99
CA LYS A 64 -2.16 -18.10 14.83
C LYS A 64 -3.54 -17.49 14.59
N GLU A 65 -4.15 -16.92 15.63
CA GLU A 65 -5.55 -16.46 15.62
C GLU A 65 -5.69 -14.94 15.51
N LEU A 66 -4.61 -14.20 15.80
CA LEU A 66 -4.61 -12.75 15.82
C LEU A 66 -3.31 -12.18 15.25
N PRO A 67 -3.12 -12.19 13.92
CA PRO A 67 -1.94 -11.58 13.32
C PRO A 67 -1.94 -10.07 13.49
N VAL A 68 -0.72 -9.52 13.65
CA VAL A 68 -0.46 -8.07 13.64
C VAL A 68 0.16 -7.72 12.30
N ARG A 69 -0.44 -6.76 11.60
CA ARG A 69 0.05 -6.24 10.32
C ARG A 69 0.59 -4.84 10.54
N LEU A 70 1.90 -4.66 10.30
CA LEU A 70 2.49 -3.33 10.23
C LEU A 70 2.29 -2.81 8.81
N THR A 71 1.26 -2.00 8.60
CA THR A 71 0.81 -1.63 7.25
C THR A 71 1.43 -0.30 6.79
N GLY A 72 1.06 0.15 5.59
CA GLY A 72 1.37 1.49 5.11
C GLY A 72 0.72 2.62 5.91
N CYS A 73 0.94 3.86 5.45
CA CYS A 73 0.36 5.06 6.06
C CYS A 73 -1.17 5.07 5.97
N HIS A 74 -1.87 5.20 7.09
CA HIS A 74 -3.33 5.36 7.12
C HIS A 74 -3.76 6.80 6.82
N GLY A 75 -2.90 7.81 7.01
CA GLY A 75 -3.10 9.19 6.57
C GLY A 75 -3.40 10.20 7.69
N PHE A 76 -4.02 9.80 8.80
CA PHE A 76 -4.35 10.73 9.90
C PHE A 76 -3.16 10.94 10.85
N CYS A 77 -2.04 11.41 10.30
CA CYS A 77 -0.73 11.47 10.98
C CYS A 77 -0.74 12.26 12.30
N GLU A 78 -1.52 13.33 12.40
CA GLU A 78 -1.69 14.14 13.64
C GLU A 78 -2.17 13.30 14.83
N ARG A 79 -2.89 12.21 14.54
CA ARG A 79 -3.49 11.32 15.54
C ARG A 79 -2.71 10.02 15.72
N GLY A 80 -1.55 9.87 15.07
CA GLY A 80 -0.71 8.68 15.21
C GLY A 80 -0.08 8.50 16.59
N PRO A 81 0.41 7.29 16.93
CA PRO A 81 0.25 6.01 16.22
C PRO A 81 -1.21 5.55 16.12
N LEU A 82 -1.56 5.02 14.94
CA LEU A 82 -2.92 4.55 14.61
C LEU A 82 -2.97 3.03 14.64
N VAL A 83 -4.04 2.48 15.23
CA VAL A 83 -4.32 1.04 15.28
C VAL A 83 -5.76 0.80 14.88
N VAL A 84 -6.00 -0.19 14.01
CA VAL A 84 -7.35 -0.61 13.60
C VAL A 84 -7.53 -2.10 13.90
N VAL A 85 -8.58 -2.43 14.65
CA VAL A 85 -8.94 -3.81 14.99
C VAL A 85 -10.00 -4.33 14.02
N TYR A 86 -9.66 -5.37 13.27
CA TYR A 86 -10.56 -6.02 12.30
C TYR A 86 -11.21 -7.28 12.91
N PRO A 87 -12.44 -7.64 12.49
CA PRO A 87 -13.19 -7.10 11.34
C PRO A 87 -14.08 -5.89 11.65
N GLN A 88 -14.25 -5.51 12.92
CA GLN A 88 -15.15 -4.41 13.32
C GLN A 88 -14.67 -3.03 12.86
N LYS A 89 -13.41 -2.92 12.40
CA LYS A 89 -12.72 -1.68 12.02
C LYS A 89 -12.70 -0.66 13.17
N ILE A 90 -12.49 -1.12 14.39
CA ILE A 90 -12.41 -0.22 15.56
C ILE A 90 -11.13 0.59 15.44
N PHE A 91 -11.25 1.91 15.36
CA PHE A 91 -10.16 2.86 15.17
C PHE A 91 -9.67 3.41 16.50
N TYR A 92 -8.36 3.26 16.74
CA TYR A 92 -7.67 3.79 17.91
C TYR A 92 -6.56 4.76 17.51
N GLN A 93 -6.52 5.90 18.20
CA GLN A 93 -5.56 6.97 17.98
C GLN A 93 -4.65 7.21 19.19
N LYS A 94 -3.50 7.86 18.94
CA LYS A 94 -2.46 8.17 19.94
C LYS A 94 -2.08 6.96 20.79
N VAL A 95 -2.02 5.79 20.16
CA VAL A 95 -1.75 4.53 20.84
C VAL A 95 -0.31 4.51 21.33
N LYS A 96 -0.11 4.04 22.57
CA LYS A 96 1.18 3.86 23.24
C LYS A 96 1.36 2.38 23.59
N PRO A 97 2.61 1.91 23.82
CA PRO A 97 2.86 0.51 24.18
C PRO A 97 2.03 0.02 25.37
N VAL A 98 1.83 0.88 26.39
CA VAL A 98 1.01 0.56 27.57
C VAL A 98 -0.45 0.17 27.26
N HIS A 99 -0.97 0.54 26.09
CA HIS A 99 -2.33 0.18 25.68
C HIS A 99 -2.42 -1.19 25.01
N ALA A 100 -1.30 -1.79 24.60
CA ALA A 100 -1.26 -3.02 23.81
C ALA A 100 -2.02 -4.17 24.49
N ARG A 101 -1.83 -4.36 25.79
CA ARG A 101 -2.52 -5.41 26.56
C ARG A 101 -4.04 -5.27 26.49
N LYS A 102 -4.53 -4.04 26.61
CA LYS A 102 -5.97 -3.71 26.52
C LYS A 102 -6.49 -3.95 25.10
N ILE A 103 -5.76 -3.48 24.08
CA ILE A 103 -6.12 -3.65 22.67
C ILE A 103 -6.21 -5.13 22.30
N VAL A 104 -5.25 -5.96 22.71
CA VAL A 104 -5.24 -7.38 22.38
C VAL A 104 -6.33 -8.12 23.14
N LEU A 105 -6.30 -8.10 24.48
CA LEU A 105 -7.12 -8.99 25.28
C LEU A 105 -8.59 -8.56 25.37
N ARG A 106 -8.86 -7.26 25.40
CA ARG A 106 -10.23 -6.75 25.50
C ARG A 106 -10.81 -6.42 24.13
N SER A 107 -10.09 -5.66 23.31
CA SER A 107 -10.68 -5.24 22.03
C SER A 107 -10.65 -6.34 20.98
N ALA A 108 -9.47 -6.85 20.63
CA ALA A 108 -9.35 -7.80 19.53
C ALA A 108 -9.94 -9.18 19.84
N VAL A 109 -9.83 -9.66 21.09
CA VAL A 109 -10.35 -10.97 21.50
C VAL A 109 -11.83 -10.91 21.90
N GLN A 110 -12.21 -9.96 22.77
CA GLN A 110 -13.57 -9.89 23.34
C GLN A 110 -14.52 -8.96 22.56
N GLY A 111 -14.00 -8.15 21.63
CA GLY A 111 -14.80 -7.18 20.87
C GLY A 111 -15.14 -5.92 21.65
N GLU A 112 -14.50 -5.68 22.80
CA GLU A 112 -14.76 -4.49 23.62
C GLU A 112 -14.17 -3.23 22.97
N VAL A 113 -14.85 -2.10 23.18
CA VAL A 113 -14.38 -0.80 22.72
C VAL A 113 -13.58 -0.11 23.83
N ILE A 114 -12.39 0.37 23.50
CA ILE A 114 -11.52 1.10 24.42
C ILE A 114 -11.79 2.60 24.28
N GLU A 115 -12.74 3.11 25.07
CA GLU A 115 -13.25 4.48 24.94
C GLU A 115 -12.20 5.60 25.08
N GLU A 116 -11.12 5.37 25.84
CA GLU A 116 -10.05 6.38 26.04
C GLU A 116 -9.15 6.55 24.81
N LEU A 117 -9.21 5.61 23.85
CA LEU A 117 -8.40 5.62 22.62
C LEU A 117 -9.20 5.99 21.37
N LEU A 118 -10.51 6.16 21.49
CA LEU A 118 -11.34 6.59 20.38
C LEU A 118 -11.00 8.01 19.96
N TYR A 119 -11.31 8.33 18.71
CA TYR A 119 -11.30 9.71 18.26
C TYR A 119 -12.57 10.41 18.75
N GLU A 120 -12.41 11.55 19.40
CA GLU A 120 -13.48 12.45 19.79
C GLU A 120 -13.54 13.61 18.80
N ILE A 121 -14.74 13.88 18.27
CA ILE A 121 -14.98 14.99 17.36
C ILE A 121 -14.91 16.30 18.18
N PRO A 122 -13.96 17.23 17.90
CA PRO A 122 -13.71 18.40 18.75
C PRO A 122 -14.90 19.32 19.01
N GLU A 123 -15.94 19.27 18.17
CA GLU A 123 -17.11 20.15 18.24
C GLU A 123 -18.37 19.46 18.81
N GLU A 124 -18.43 18.13 18.75
CA GLU A 124 -19.63 17.35 19.11
C GLU A 124 -19.45 16.57 20.42
N ALA A 125 -18.22 16.48 20.94
CA ALA A 125 -17.83 15.57 22.03
C ALA A 125 -18.25 14.11 21.79
N GLN A 126 -18.54 13.76 20.53
CA GLN A 126 -18.93 12.42 20.12
C GLN A 126 -17.69 11.59 19.83
N LYS A 127 -17.61 10.40 20.45
CA LYS A 127 -16.58 9.42 20.16
C LYS A 127 -16.97 8.55 18.97
N VAL A 128 -16.02 8.35 18.08
CA VAL A 128 -16.20 7.53 16.88
C VAL A 128 -15.48 6.20 17.05
N VAL A 129 -16.23 5.10 16.87
CA VAL A 129 -15.70 3.73 17.00
C VAL A 129 -15.08 3.25 15.69
N GLN A 130 -15.81 3.37 14.59
CA GLN A 130 -15.39 2.79 13.30
C GLN A 130 -14.53 3.77 12.50
N GLU A 131 -13.48 3.27 11.87
CA GLU A 131 -12.56 4.08 11.05
C GLU A 131 -13.29 4.91 9.99
N GLU A 132 -14.25 4.30 9.28
CA GLU A 132 -15.00 4.93 8.20
C GLU A 132 -15.92 6.09 8.65
N GLU A 133 -16.29 6.13 9.92
CA GLU A 133 -17.12 7.19 10.49
C GLU A 133 -16.30 8.39 10.99
N VAL A 134 -14.98 8.27 11.09
CA VAL A 134 -14.13 9.39 11.53
C VAL A 134 -14.22 10.47 10.45
N PRO A 135 -14.57 11.73 10.78
CA PRO A 135 -14.76 12.79 9.77
C PRO A 135 -13.57 12.96 8.82
N PHE A 136 -12.35 12.74 9.31
CA PHE A 136 -11.14 12.73 8.49
C PHE A 136 -11.24 11.75 7.32
N TYR A 137 -11.74 10.53 7.53
CA TYR A 137 -11.85 9.47 6.51
C TYR A 137 -13.17 9.50 5.74
N LYS A 138 -14.28 9.80 6.42
CA LYS A 138 -15.65 9.73 5.90
C LYS A 138 -15.87 10.49 4.59
N HIS A 139 -15.17 11.61 4.41
CA HIS A 139 -15.29 12.48 3.24
C HIS A 139 -14.20 12.25 2.18
N GLN A 140 -13.37 11.21 2.31
CA GLN A 140 -12.29 10.91 1.36
C GLN A 140 -12.67 9.82 0.37
N MET A 141 -12.34 10.03 -0.91
CA MET A 141 -12.31 8.96 -1.91
C MET A 141 -10.87 8.44 -2.07
N ARG A 142 -10.56 7.33 -1.38
CA ARG A 142 -9.19 6.81 -1.27
C ARG A 142 -8.80 5.84 -2.40
N LEU A 143 -8.83 6.31 -3.65
CA LEU A 143 -8.53 5.46 -4.83
C LEU A 143 -7.11 4.88 -4.81
N ILE A 144 -6.11 5.70 -4.42
CA ILE A 144 -4.69 5.31 -4.45
C ILE A 144 -4.23 4.77 -3.07
N PHE A 145 -4.68 5.41 -2.00
CA PHE A 145 -4.25 5.13 -0.62
C PHE A 145 -5.12 4.11 0.13
N GLY A 146 -6.20 3.61 -0.48
CA GLY A 146 -7.17 2.75 0.20
C GLY A 146 -6.54 1.47 0.75
N MET A 147 -5.65 0.83 -0.02
CA MET A 147 -5.04 -0.44 0.37
C MET A 147 -3.96 -0.32 1.45
N ASN A 148 -3.42 0.88 1.68
CA ASN A 148 -2.29 1.07 2.61
C ASN A 148 -2.61 0.61 4.04
N GLY A 149 -3.87 0.64 4.48
CA GLY A 149 -4.27 0.17 5.81
C GLY A 149 -4.48 -1.35 5.92
N MET A 150 -4.38 -2.07 4.79
CA MET A 150 -4.74 -3.48 4.68
C MET A 150 -3.54 -4.37 4.31
N ILE A 151 -2.52 -3.84 3.65
CA ILE A 151 -1.36 -4.62 3.19
C ILE A 151 -0.13 -4.39 4.08
N ASP A 152 0.66 -5.43 4.29
CA ASP A 152 2.06 -5.30 4.68
C ASP A 152 2.88 -4.85 3.45
N PRO A 153 3.52 -3.66 3.46
CA PRO A 153 4.29 -3.16 2.33
C PRO A 153 5.49 -4.03 1.97
N GLU A 154 5.93 -4.91 2.87
CA GLU A 154 7.03 -5.84 2.65
C GLU A 154 6.57 -7.21 2.07
N ASN A 155 5.27 -7.40 1.83
CA ASN A 155 4.68 -8.65 1.36
C ASN A 155 3.87 -8.50 0.06
N ILE A 156 4.46 -8.90 -1.07
CA ILE A 156 3.76 -8.96 -2.38
C ILE A 156 2.50 -9.85 -2.36
N GLU A 157 2.45 -10.88 -1.51
CA GLU A 157 1.31 -11.80 -1.43
C GLU A 157 0.04 -11.05 -0.99
N ASP A 158 0.16 -10.09 -0.06
CA ASP A 158 -0.96 -9.26 0.40
C ASP A 158 -1.49 -8.39 -0.75
N TYR A 159 -0.58 -7.80 -1.55
CA TYR A 159 -0.97 -7.00 -2.70
C TYR A 159 -1.73 -7.83 -3.73
N ILE A 160 -1.22 -9.02 -4.09
CA ILE A 160 -1.88 -9.95 -5.03
C ILE A 160 -3.24 -10.42 -4.48
N ALA A 161 -3.29 -10.81 -3.20
CA ALA A 161 -4.49 -11.31 -2.53
C ALA A 161 -5.66 -10.31 -2.57
N LEU A 162 -5.35 -9.01 -2.47
CA LEU A 162 -6.31 -7.92 -2.52
C LEU A 162 -6.57 -7.38 -3.94
N GLY A 163 -6.13 -8.09 -4.97
CA GLY A 163 -6.45 -7.77 -6.37
C GLY A 163 -5.35 -6.99 -7.12
N GLY A 164 -4.18 -6.78 -6.52
CA GLY A 164 -3.01 -6.26 -7.21
C GLY A 164 -2.64 -7.07 -8.46
N TYR A 165 -2.01 -6.40 -9.43
CA TYR A 165 -1.68 -6.93 -10.76
C TYR A 165 -2.88 -7.30 -11.65
N SER A 166 -4.11 -7.00 -11.24
CA SER A 166 -5.29 -7.18 -12.10
C SER A 166 -5.30 -6.22 -13.29
N ALA A 167 -4.84 -4.97 -13.08
CA ALA A 167 -4.74 -4.01 -14.17
C ALA A 167 -3.60 -4.40 -15.13
N LEU A 168 -2.49 -4.92 -14.59
CA LEU A 168 -1.41 -5.46 -15.40
C LEU A 168 -1.86 -6.65 -16.26
N ARG A 169 -2.60 -7.60 -15.68
CA ARG A 169 -3.20 -8.74 -16.42
C ARG A 169 -4.02 -8.25 -17.61
N LYS A 170 -4.94 -7.30 -17.38
CA LYS A 170 -5.76 -6.72 -18.45
C LYS A 170 -4.90 -6.02 -19.50
N ALA A 171 -3.93 -5.21 -19.08
CA ALA A 171 -3.05 -4.46 -19.97
C ALA A 171 -2.25 -5.38 -20.90
N LEU A 172 -1.71 -6.49 -20.39
CA LEU A 172 -0.84 -7.39 -21.17
C LEU A 172 -1.60 -8.36 -22.08
N PHE A 173 -2.77 -8.85 -21.64
CA PHE A 173 -3.45 -9.96 -22.30
C PHE A 173 -4.76 -9.58 -23.00
N GLU A 174 -5.33 -8.41 -22.70
CA GLU A 174 -6.63 -7.99 -23.25
C GLU A 174 -6.56 -6.68 -24.02
N MET A 175 -5.42 -5.99 -24.02
CA MET A 175 -5.28 -4.66 -24.62
C MET A 175 -4.02 -4.55 -25.47
N GLN A 176 -4.12 -3.84 -26.59
CA GLN A 176 -2.98 -3.33 -27.32
C GLN A 176 -2.42 -2.07 -26.64
N PRO A 177 -1.11 -1.79 -26.76
CA PRO A 177 -0.49 -0.59 -26.18
C PRO A 177 -1.24 0.71 -26.46
N GLU A 178 -1.72 0.89 -27.69
CA GLU A 178 -2.48 2.06 -28.13
C GLU A 178 -3.84 2.17 -27.42
N GLN A 179 -4.51 1.05 -27.13
CA GLN A 179 -5.77 1.04 -26.39
C GLN A 179 -5.57 1.47 -24.93
N ILE A 180 -4.43 1.13 -24.33
CA ILE A 180 -4.08 1.58 -22.97
C ILE A 180 -3.88 3.10 -22.96
N ILE A 181 -3.18 3.64 -23.96
CA ILE A 181 -2.99 5.09 -24.11
C ILE A 181 -4.34 5.80 -24.26
N GLU A 182 -5.25 5.28 -25.07
CA GLU A 182 -6.59 5.85 -25.23
C GLU A 182 -7.43 5.78 -23.95
N GLU A 183 -7.34 4.69 -23.19
CA GLU A 183 -8.02 4.59 -21.89
C GLU A 183 -7.49 5.64 -20.90
N VAL A 184 -6.17 5.85 -20.84
CA VAL A 184 -5.56 6.89 -20.03
C VAL A 184 -5.98 8.29 -20.49
N LYS A 185 -6.07 8.55 -21.81
CA LYS A 185 -6.63 9.81 -22.32
C LYS A 185 -8.08 10.00 -21.91
N LYS A 186 -8.92 8.97 -22.05
CA LYS A 186 -10.35 8.99 -21.71
C LYS A 186 -10.59 9.26 -20.22
N SER A 187 -9.73 8.75 -19.35
CA SER A 187 -9.77 9.03 -17.90
C SER A 187 -9.55 10.50 -17.54
N GLY A 188 -8.98 11.29 -18.44
CA GLY A 188 -8.58 12.67 -18.16
C GLY A 188 -7.41 12.80 -17.18
N LEU A 189 -6.62 11.73 -16.96
CA LEU A 189 -5.49 11.77 -16.03
C LEU A 189 -4.47 12.85 -16.43
N ARG A 190 -4.10 13.67 -15.44
CA ARG A 190 -3.10 14.73 -15.56
C ARG A 190 -1.90 14.42 -14.67
N GLY A 191 -0.73 14.94 -15.05
CA GLY A 191 0.49 14.84 -14.24
C GLY A 191 0.28 15.41 -12.85
N ARG A 192 0.53 14.58 -11.82
CA ARG A 192 0.27 14.93 -10.41
C ARG A 192 1.44 15.64 -9.71
N GLY A 193 2.60 15.78 -10.35
CA GLY A 193 3.72 16.59 -9.87
C GLY A 193 3.59 18.09 -10.15
N GLY A 194 2.38 18.66 -10.09
CA GLY A 194 2.14 20.11 -10.22
C GLY A 194 1.78 20.59 -11.64
N ALA A 195 2.58 20.29 -12.66
CA ALA A 195 2.40 20.87 -14.01
C ALA A 195 1.07 20.50 -14.70
N GLY A 196 0.41 19.41 -14.30
CA GLY A 196 -0.92 19.06 -14.78
C GLY A 196 -1.00 18.75 -16.29
N PHE A 197 0.10 18.36 -16.94
CA PHE A 197 0.06 18.00 -18.36
C PHE A 197 -0.74 16.69 -18.56
N PRO A 198 -1.59 16.56 -19.61
CA PRO A 198 -2.35 15.33 -19.85
C PRO A 198 -1.45 14.10 -20.03
N THR A 199 -1.59 13.10 -19.15
CA THR A 199 -0.72 11.92 -19.10
C THR A 199 -0.81 11.10 -20.39
N GLY A 200 -2.03 10.89 -20.90
CA GLY A 200 -2.23 10.13 -22.14
C GLY A 200 -1.59 10.78 -23.38
N ARG A 201 -1.60 12.11 -23.49
CA ARG A 201 -0.87 12.83 -24.56
C ARG A 201 0.64 12.67 -24.41
N LYS A 202 1.16 12.72 -23.18
CA LYS A 202 2.59 12.50 -22.92
C LYS A 202 3.02 11.10 -23.36
N TRP A 203 2.23 10.08 -23.02
CA TRP A 203 2.49 8.69 -23.40
C TRP A 203 2.44 8.48 -24.92
N GLU A 204 1.42 9.02 -25.58
CA GLU A 204 1.30 8.97 -27.04
C GLU A 204 2.52 9.58 -27.76
N SER A 205 2.99 10.74 -27.30
CA SER A 205 4.18 11.39 -27.86
C SER A 205 5.43 10.50 -27.73
N VAL A 206 5.62 9.86 -26.57
CA VAL A 206 6.77 8.94 -26.36
C VAL A 206 6.65 7.69 -27.23
N ARG A 207 5.45 7.11 -27.33
CA ARG A 207 5.20 5.95 -28.20
C ARG A 207 5.56 6.25 -29.66
N ARG A 208 5.10 7.40 -30.17
CA ARG A 208 5.33 7.84 -31.56
C ARG A 208 6.75 8.34 -31.84
N ALA A 209 7.48 8.77 -30.82
CA ALA A 209 8.83 9.29 -31.00
C ALA A 209 9.77 8.22 -31.59
N LYS A 210 10.58 8.62 -32.57
CA LYS A 210 11.67 7.78 -33.07
C LYS A 210 12.88 7.96 -32.16
N SER A 211 13.47 6.84 -31.70
CA SER A 211 14.76 6.86 -31.02
C SER A 211 15.86 6.40 -31.98
N ARG A 212 17.03 7.04 -31.94
CA ARG A 212 18.14 6.74 -32.86
C ARG A 212 18.72 5.33 -32.64
N ASP A 213 18.78 4.90 -31.39
CA ASP A 213 19.27 3.59 -30.95
C ASP A 213 18.12 2.63 -30.59
N GLY A 214 16.86 3.05 -30.76
CA GLY A 214 15.68 2.29 -30.37
C GLY A 214 15.40 2.30 -28.86
N ILE A 215 16.25 2.92 -28.04
CA ILE A 215 16.12 2.92 -26.59
C ILE A 215 15.22 4.08 -26.14
N LYS A 216 14.31 3.77 -25.23
CA LYS A 216 13.43 4.72 -24.55
C LYS A 216 13.34 4.31 -23.09
N TYR A 217 12.97 5.26 -22.22
CA TYR A 217 12.93 5.05 -20.78
C TYR A 217 11.60 5.48 -20.18
N VAL A 218 11.22 4.84 -19.07
CA VAL A 218 10.19 5.32 -18.15
C VAL A 218 10.88 5.76 -16.87
N ILE A 219 10.60 6.99 -16.42
CA ILE A 219 11.21 7.55 -15.22
C ILE A 219 10.08 7.92 -14.27
N CYS A 220 10.08 7.30 -13.09
CA CYS A 220 9.25 7.72 -11.96
C CYS A 220 10.05 8.75 -11.15
N ASN A 221 9.56 9.98 -11.13
CA ASN A 221 10.12 11.02 -10.29
C ASN A 221 9.46 10.92 -8.90
N ALA A 222 10.22 10.44 -7.92
CA ALA A 222 9.84 10.36 -6.51
C ALA A 222 10.79 11.22 -5.64
N ASP A 223 11.24 12.36 -6.18
CA ASP A 223 12.05 13.33 -5.45
C ASP A 223 11.23 14.09 -4.39
N GLU A 224 9.92 14.30 -4.62
CA GLU A 224 8.97 14.97 -3.71
C GLU A 224 9.62 16.09 -2.87
N GLY A 225 10.23 17.06 -3.58
CA GLY A 225 11.06 18.12 -3.00
C GLY A 225 10.29 19.17 -2.19
N ASP A 226 9.00 19.34 -2.49
CA ASP A 226 8.18 20.43 -2.00
C ASP A 226 7.88 20.34 -0.48
N PRO A 227 8.06 21.42 0.29
CA PRO A 227 7.68 21.43 1.70
C PRO A 227 6.20 21.07 1.91
N GLY A 228 5.96 20.14 2.83
CA GLY A 228 4.61 19.65 3.13
C GLY A 228 4.08 18.54 2.21
N ALA A 229 4.79 18.21 1.12
CA ALA A 229 4.49 17.03 0.31
C ALA A 229 5.06 15.76 0.93
N PHE A 230 4.22 14.71 1.00
CA PHE A 230 4.61 13.37 1.47
C PHE A 230 3.72 12.25 0.92
N MET A 231 2.96 12.54 -0.14
CA MET A 231 2.07 11.60 -0.80
C MET A 231 2.86 10.51 -1.53
N ASP A 232 3.90 10.88 -2.29
CA ASP A 232 4.72 9.92 -3.03
C ASP A 232 5.46 9.01 -2.05
N ARG A 233 6.06 9.61 -1.01
CA ARG A 233 6.66 8.87 0.11
C ARG A 233 5.67 7.88 0.71
N SER A 234 4.48 8.33 1.08
CA SER A 234 3.50 7.50 1.79
C SER A 234 2.99 6.35 0.92
N LEU A 235 2.93 6.54 -0.39
CA LEU A 235 2.55 5.49 -1.33
C LEU A 235 3.68 4.47 -1.53
N ILE A 236 4.92 4.92 -1.76
CA ILE A 236 6.06 4.02 -1.96
C ILE A 236 6.37 3.23 -0.69
N GLU A 237 6.25 3.86 0.48
CA GLU A 237 6.46 3.18 1.76
C GLU A 237 5.35 2.18 2.11
N GLY A 238 4.11 2.46 1.67
CA GLY A 238 2.93 1.70 2.07
C GLY A 238 2.42 0.69 1.06
N ASN A 239 2.67 0.92 -0.23
CA ASN A 239 2.21 0.11 -1.34
C ASN A 239 3.15 0.24 -2.56
N PRO A 240 4.43 -0.15 -2.44
CA PRO A 240 5.41 -0.01 -3.51
C PRO A 240 5.02 -0.78 -4.78
N HIS A 241 4.30 -1.90 -4.65
CA HIS A 241 3.84 -2.68 -5.80
C HIS A 241 2.82 -1.95 -6.67
N SER A 242 1.97 -1.08 -6.10
CA SER A 242 1.07 -0.23 -6.91
C SER A 242 1.84 0.72 -7.83
N VAL A 243 2.97 1.26 -7.36
CA VAL A 243 3.85 2.11 -8.16
C VAL A 243 4.51 1.29 -9.27
N LEU A 244 5.04 0.12 -8.95
CA LEU A 244 5.64 -0.78 -9.93
C LEU A 244 4.63 -1.24 -10.99
N GLU A 245 3.42 -1.62 -10.58
CA GLU A 245 2.35 -2.03 -11.50
C GLU A 245 2.03 -0.91 -12.50
N GLY A 246 1.85 0.32 -12.02
CA GLY A 246 1.63 1.48 -12.88
C GLY A 246 2.80 1.76 -13.84
N MET A 247 4.04 1.58 -13.37
CA MET A 247 5.22 1.72 -14.22
C MET A 247 5.31 0.64 -15.30
N ILE A 248 5.00 -0.62 -14.98
CA ILE A 248 5.01 -1.73 -15.95
C ILE A 248 3.95 -1.49 -17.03
N ILE A 249 2.72 -1.14 -16.63
CA ILE A 249 1.63 -0.82 -17.56
C ILE A 249 2.03 0.34 -18.47
N GLY A 250 2.60 1.41 -17.89
CA GLY A 250 3.07 2.56 -18.65
C GLY A 250 4.20 2.21 -19.62
N ALA A 251 5.17 1.40 -19.18
CA ALA A 251 6.27 0.94 -20.01
C ALA A 251 5.78 0.11 -21.19
N TYR A 252 4.86 -0.84 -20.95
CA TYR A 252 4.21 -1.63 -22.00
C TYR A 252 3.47 -0.74 -23.01
N ALA A 253 2.65 0.19 -22.52
CA ALA A 253 1.87 1.09 -23.36
C ALA A 253 2.75 1.97 -24.29
N ILE A 254 3.89 2.46 -23.79
CA ILE A 254 4.78 3.33 -24.58
C ILE A 254 5.86 2.56 -25.37
N GLY A 255 5.99 1.24 -25.16
CA GLY A 255 6.99 0.39 -25.81
C GLY A 255 8.41 0.57 -25.26
N VAL A 256 8.54 0.59 -23.93
CA VAL A 256 9.80 0.78 -23.20
C VAL A 256 10.16 -0.49 -22.43
N HIS A 257 11.45 -0.83 -22.40
CA HIS A 257 11.98 -2.01 -21.69
C HIS A 257 12.85 -1.64 -20.47
N GLN A 258 13.12 -0.35 -20.25
CA GLN A 258 13.97 0.11 -19.14
C GLN A 258 13.28 1.22 -18.34
N GLY A 259 13.18 1.00 -17.03
CA GLY A 259 12.61 1.94 -16.08
C GLY A 259 13.61 2.36 -15.01
N TYR A 260 13.43 3.57 -14.49
CA TYR A 260 14.15 4.10 -13.32
C TYR A 260 13.17 4.75 -12.35
N VAL A 261 13.42 4.59 -11.06
CA VAL A 261 12.77 5.38 -10.01
C VAL A 261 13.82 6.25 -9.35
N TYR A 262 13.66 7.56 -9.47
CA TYR A 262 14.52 8.52 -8.81
C TYR A 262 13.90 8.84 -7.46
N ILE A 263 14.53 8.39 -6.37
CA ILE A 263 14.10 8.67 -4.99
C ILE A 263 15.13 9.60 -4.36
N ARG A 264 14.65 10.66 -3.70
CA ARG A 264 15.49 11.57 -2.93
C ARG A 264 16.23 10.86 -1.80
N ARG A 265 17.38 11.39 -1.39
CA ARG A 265 18.22 10.81 -0.32
C ARG A 265 17.50 10.75 1.03
N GLU A 266 16.58 11.68 1.29
CA GLU A 266 15.89 11.85 2.57
C GLU A 266 14.82 10.77 2.83
N TYR A 267 14.52 9.90 1.87
CA TYR A 267 13.52 8.83 2.00
C TYR A 267 14.14 7.42 2.02
N PRO A 268 14.96 7.08 3.04
CA PRO A 268 15.61 5.77 3.12
C PRO A 268 14.61 4.61 3.26
N LEU A 269 13.46 4.85 3.90
CA LEU A 269 12.42 3.83 4.03
C LEU A 269 11.77 3.54 2.67
N ALA A 270 11.43 4.56 1.89
CA ALA A 270 10.89 4.39 0.55
C ALA A 270 11.86 3.59 -0.35
N LEU A 271 13.16 3.91 -0.29
CA LEU A 271 14.20 3.18 -1.00
C LEU A 271 14.24 1.69 -0.59
N LYS A 272 14.18 1.41 0.72
CA LYS A 272 14.13 0.03 1.24
C LYS A 272 12.90 -0.72 0.72
N MET A 273 11.71 -0.12 0.85
CA MET A 273 10.44 -0.76 0.45
C MET A 273 10.42 -1.02 -1.06
N LEU A 274 10.81 -0.04 -1.87
CA LEU A 274 10.81 -0.20 -3.32
C LEU A 274 11.85 -1.23 -3.80
N THR A 275 13.05 -1.23 -3.21
CA THR A 275 14.09 -2.22 -3.55
C THR A 275 13.59 -3.65 -3.29
N ARG A 276 12.92 -3.85 -2.14
CA ARG A 276 12.31 -5.14 -1.81
C ARG A 276 11.18 -5.50 -2.77
N ALA A 277 10.32 -4.55 -3.11
CA ALA A 277 9.22 -4.77 -4.04
C ALA A 277 9.73 -5.12 -5.45
N ILE A 278 10.82 -4.49 -5.92
CA ILE A 278 11.47 -4.84 -7.20
C ILE A 278 12.01 -6.28 -7.14
N GLN A 279 12.67 -6.65 -6.04
CA GLN A 279 13.16 -8.01 -5.85
C GLN A 279 12.01 -9.02 -5.89
N GLN A 280 10.94 -8.78 -5.13
CA GLN A 280 9.76 -9.64 -5.11
C GLN A 280 9.09 -9.71 -6.49
N ALA A 281 8.96 -8.60 -7.20
CA ALA A 281 8.41 -8.59 -8.54
C ALA A 281 9.21 -9.48 -9.50
N ARG A 282 10.55 -9.47 -9.44
CA ARG A 282 11.43 -10.36 -10.21
C ARG A 282 11.29 -11.83 -9.80
N GLU A 283 11.28 -12.11 -8.49
CA GLU A 283 11.10 -13.46 -7.95
C GLU A 283 9.77 -14.09 -8.38
N TYR A 284 8.73 -13.28 -8.53
CA TYR A 284 7.41 -13.71 -8.98
C TYR A 284 7.21 -13.62 -10.51
N GLY A 285 8.16 -13.09 -11.27
CA GLY A 285 8.08 -13.02 -12.74
C GLY A 285 7.31 -11.83 -13.32
N PHE A 286 7.06 -10.78 -12.53
CA PHE A 286 6.45 -9.52 -12.99
C PHE A 286 7.48 -8.54 -13.59
N LEU A 287 8.78 -8.74 -13.35
CA LEU A 287 9.90 -7.95 -13.86
C LEU A 287 11.06 -8.84 -14.32
#